data_AF-A0A376ALA6-F1
#
_entry.id   AF-A0A376ALA6-F1
#
_cell.length_a   1.000
_cell.length_b   1.000
_cell.length_c   1.000
_cell.angle_alpha   90.00
_cell.angle_beta   90.00
_cell.angle_gamma   90.00
#
_symmetry.space_group_name_H-M   'P 1'
#
loop_
_entity.id
_entity.type
_entity.pdbx_description
1 polymer ?
#
loop_
_entity_poly.entity_id
_entity_poly.type
_entity_poly.pdbx_seq_one_letter_code
_entity_poly.pdbx_strand_id
1 'polypeptide(L)'
;MTTKERSAVQAAVADGRASPALKTSALIVLGSVFAVALVGYGLAAVQLSLGRDALVAATVLLLLIFALVVNGLHHHGFDRFGLANAVTAVRAALVSMACAIVVFPDALQEAQPTVWALVVLVLVALALDGVDGHLARRFSQESELGARFDMEVDALLILCLSAAALLLDKAGAWVLLIGLMRYGFVLAQYPLPRLAGSLPPSLRRKVVCVVQVAVLCLILLPGIAPPVSSWLAALALLLLSYSFAIDCLYLLSQAEADE
;
A
#
# COMPACT_ATOMS: atom_id res chain seq x y z
N MET A 1 -7.39 -35.52 -8.18
CA MET A 1 -6.76 -35.28 -6.87
C MET A 1 -6.71 -36.58 -6.11
N THR A 2 -5.51 -37.06 -5.81
CA THR A 2 -5.31 -38.34 -5.12
C THR A 2 -5.43 -38.17 -3.61
N THR A 3 -5.81 -39.22 -2.89
CA THR A 3 -5.99 -39.23 -1.42
C THR A 3 -4.76 -38.73 -0.66
N LYS A 4 -3.57 -38.85 -1.26
CA LYS A 4 -2.29 -38.38 -0.72
C LYS A 4 -2.15 -36.85 -0.75
N GLU A 5 -2.71 -36.18 -1.77
CA GLU A 5 -2.74 -34.71 -1.85
C GLU A 5 -3.68 -34.11 -0.80
N ARG A 6 -4.84 -34.74 -0.55
CA ARG A 6 -5.77 -34.29 0.50
C ARG A 6 -5.18 -34.42 1.91
N SER A 7 -4.42 -35.48 2.16
CA SER A 7 -3.71 -35.71 3.43
C SER A 7 -2.60 -34.68 3.66
N ALA A 8 -1.85 -34.30 2.63
CA ALA A 8 -0.81 -33.28 2.74
C ALA A 8 -1.39 -31.87 2.94
N VAL A 9 -2.52 -31.56 2.30
CA VAL A 9 -3.25 -30.30 2.50
C VAL A 9 -3.82 -30.21 3.92
N GLN A 10 -4.44 -31.29 4.44
CA GLN A 10 -4.94 -31.33 5.81
C GLN A 10 -3.82 -31.26 6.87
N ALA A 11 -2.65 -31.84 6.59
CA ALA A 11 -1.49 -31.76 7.49
C ALA A 11 -0.81 -30.38 7.44
N ALA A 12 -0.74 -29.72 6.28
CA ALA A 12 -0.18 -28.36 6.16
C ALA A 12 -1.07 -27.30 6.83
N VAL A 13 -2.40 -27.49 6.78
CA VAL A 13 -3.37 -26.67 7.52
C VAL A 13 -3.24 -26.86 9.04
N ALA A 14 -2.82 -28.04 9.51
CA ALA A 14 -2.59 -28.31 10.93
C ALA A 14 -1.26 -27.74 11.49
N ASP A 15 -0.29 -27.42 10.61
CA ASP A 15 1.08 -27.03 11.00
C ASP A 15 1.37 -25.52 10.79
N GLY A 16 0.38 -24.73 10.34
CA GLY A 16 0.52 -23.29 10.12
C GLY A 16 1.49 -22.91 8.99
N ARG A 17 1.91 -23.87 8.15
CA ARG A 17 2.89 -23.66 7.07
C ARG A 17 2.19 -23.52 5.73
N ALA A 18 2.43 -22.41 5.04
CA ALA A 18 1.95 -22.18 3.67
C ALA A 18 2.29 -23.37 2.74
N SER A 19 1.32 -23.81 1.95
CA SER A 19 1.48 -24.98 1.08
C SER A 19 2.63 -24.77 0.06
N PRO A 20 3.38 -25.83 -0.32
CA PRO A 20 4.47 -25.72 -1.28
C PRO A 20 4.03 -25.14 -2.64
N ALA A 21 2.80 -25.45 -3.06
CA ALA A 21 2.20 -24.92 -4.28
C ALA A 21 1.97 -23.41 -4.19
N LEU A 22 1.48 -22.92 -3.05
CA LEU A 22 1.30 -21.49 -2.80
C LEU A 22 2.63 -20.75 -2.81
N LYS A 23 3.64 -21.26 -2.08
CA LYS A 23 4.98 -20.64 -2.05
C LYS A 23 5.59 -20.54 -3.44
N THR A 24 5.50 -21.62 -4.23
CA THR A 24 6.00 -21.64 -5.60
C THR A 24 5.27 -20.62 -6.48
N SER A 25 3.93 -20.60 -6.42
CA SER A 25 3.12 -19.62 -7.15
C SER A 25 3.46 -18.18 -6.76
N ALA A 26 3.64 -17.90 -5.48
CA ALA A 26 3.97 -16.57 -4.97
C ALA A 26 5.37 -16.14 -5.45
N LEU A 27 6.39 -17.00 -5.30
CA LEU A 27 7.74 -16.69 -5.73
C LEU A 27 7.85 -16.45 -7.24
N ILE A 28 7.12 -17.22 -8.06
CA ILE A 28 7.08 -17.00 -9.51
C ILE A 28 6.47 -15.64 -9.83
N VAL A 29 5.32 -15.30 -9.23
CA VAL A 29 4.65 -14.02 -9.50
C VAL A 29 5.50 -12.85 -9.01
N LEU A 30 5.95 -12.88 -7.76
CA LEU A 30 6.77 -11.82 -7.17
C LEU A 30 8.11 -11.67 -7.90
N GLY A 31 8.76 -12.79 -8.27
CA GLY A 31 9.99 -12.77 -9.05
C GLY A 31 9.79 -12.18 -10.46
N SER A 32 8.67 -12.49 -11.11
CA SER A 32 8.33 -11.93 -12.42
C SER A 32 8.06 -10.44 -12.34
N VAL A 33 7.27 -10.00 -11.35
CA VAL A 33 7.01 -8.58 -11.10
C VAL A 33 8.30 -7.85 -10.77
N PHE A 34 9.17 -8.44 -9.95
CA PHE A 34 10.48 -7.86 -9.61
C PHE A 34 11.36 -7.68 -10.85
N ALA A 35 11.46 -8.70 -11.70
CA ALA A 35 12.25 -8.61 -12.93
C ALA A 35 11.74 -7.50 -13.88
N VAL A 36 10.42 -7.42 -14.06
CA VAL A 36 9.80 -6.36 -14.87
C VAL A 36 10.01 -4.99 -14.22
N ALA A 37 9.87 -4.89 -12.90
CA ALA A 37 10.09 -3.65 -12.16
C ALA A 37 11.52 -3.15 -12.31
N LEU A 38 12.54 -4.01 -12.22
CA LEU A 38 13.94 -3.61 -12.42
C LEU A 38 14.19 -2.99 -13.80
N VAL A 39 13.60 -3.56 -14.85
CA VAL A 39 13.68 -2.99 -16.21
C VAL A 39 12.99 -1.64 -16.25
N GLY A 40 11.76 -1.55 -15.72
CA GLY A 40 11.01 -0.30 -15.64
C GLY A 40 11.74 0.79 -14.85
N TYR A 41 12.40 0.42 -13.75
CA TYR A 41 13.18 1.32 -12.92
C TYR A 41 14.41 1.84 -13.66
N GLY A 42 15.13 0.96 -14.37
CA GLY A 42 16.26 1.38 -15.20
C GLY A 42 15.85 2.36 -16.30
N LEU A 43 14.72 2.11 -16.97
CA LEU A 43 14.17 3.02 -17.98
C LEU A 43 13.75 4.37 -17.37
N ALA A 44 13.07 4.35 -16.22
CA ALA A 44 12.68 5.56 -15.51
C ALA A 44 13.90 6.38 -15.06
N ALA A 45 14.94 5.71 -14.55
CA ALA A 45 16.16 6.39 -14.13
C ALA A 45 16.88 7.09 -15.28
N VAL A 46 16.90 6.50 -16.48
CA VAL A 46 17.44 7.15 -17.67
C VAL A 46 16.59 8.34 -18.11
N GLN A 47 15.26 8.18 -18.16
CA GLN A 47 14.34 9.22 -18.64
C GLN A 47 14.23 10.42 -17.70
N LEU A 48 14.26 10.17 -16.39
CA LEU A 48 14.11 11.19 -15.34
C LEU A 48 15.46 11.61 -14.75
N SER A 49 16.57 11.13 -15.31
CA SER A 49 17.94 11.39 -14.82
C SER A 49 18.11 11.06 -13.33
N LEU A 50 17.47 9.99 -12.85
CA LEU A 50 17.57 9.58 -11.45
C LEU A 50 18.95 8.99 -11.15
N GLY A 51 19.48 9.34 -9.98
CA GLY A 51 20.71 8.75 -9.46
C GLY A 51 20.59 7.25 -9.20
N ARG A 52 21.74 6.57 -9.12
CA ARG A 52 21.78 5.14 -8.77
C ARG A 52 21.16 4.85 -7.40
N ASP A 53 21.26 5.81 -6.48
CA ASP A 53 20.73 5.68 -5.12
C ASP A 53 19.20 5.56 -5.11
N ALA A 54 18.51 6.31 -5.99
CA ALA A 54 17.06 6.19 -6.16
C ALA A 54 16.67 4.80 -6.68
N LEU A 55 17.44 4.27 -7.64
CA LEU A 55 17.23 2.93 -8.19
C LEU A 55 17.41 1.85 -7.11
N VAL A 56 18.47 1.97 -6.32
CA VAL A 56 18.76 1.05 -5.20
C VAL A 56 17.65 1.15 -4.14
N ALA A 57 17.23 2.35 -3.77
CA ALA A 57 16.17 2.54 -2.78
C ALA A 57 14.83 1.92 -3.23
N ALA A 58 14.40 2.16 -4.47
CA ALA A 58 13.18 1.56 -5.02
C ALA A 58 13.27 0.03 -5.02
N THR A 59 14.43 -0.52 -5.40
CA THR A 59 14.68 -1.96 -5.44
C THR A 59 14.66 -2.59 -4.04
N VAL A 60 15.35 -1.96 -3.08
CA VAL A 60 15.40 -2.43 -1.70
C VAL A 60 14.01 -2.38 -1.07
N LEU A 61 13.27 -1.28 -1.26
CA LEU A 61 11.91 -1.15 -0.74
C LEU A 61 10.98 -2.24 -1.30
N LEU A 62 11.04 -2.49 -2.61
CA LEU A 62 10.25 -3.55 -3.23
C LEU A 62 10.60 -4.94 -2.68
N LEU A 63 11.91 -5.22 -2.50
CA LEU A 63 12.36 -6.49 -1.90
C LEU A 63 11.88 -6.64 -0.46
N LEU A 64 11.91 -5.58 0.33
CA LEU A 64 11.40 -5.59 1.71
C LEU A 64 9.89 -5.91 1.73
N ILE A 65 9.11 -5.26 0.87
CA ILE A 65 7.68 -5.54 0.74
C ILE A 65 7.45 -7.00 0.35
N PHE A 66 8.18 -7.52 -0.64
CA PHE A 66 8.03 -8.91 -1.08
C PHE A 66 8.48 -9.91 -0.02
N ALA A 67 9.53 -9.61 0.76
CA ALA A 67 9.95 -10.43 1.88
C ALA A 67 8.86 -10.51 2.97
N LEU A 68 8.21 -9.39 3.28
CA LEU A 68 7.08 -9.35 4.22
C LEU A 68 5.90 -10.17 3.71
N VAL A 69 5.57 -10.07 2.41
CA VAL A 69 4.51 -10.87 1.78
C VAL A 69 4.83 -12.37 1.86
N VAL A 70 6.07 -12.77 1.52
CA VAL A 70 6.52 -14.17 1.57
C VAL A 70 6.46 -14.71 3.01
N ASN A 71 6.84 -13.90 4.01
CA ASN A 71 6.73 -14.27 5.41
C ASN A 71 5.26 -14.42 5.85
N GLY A 72 4.39 -13.54 5.35
CA GLY A 72 2.95 -13.54 5.63
C GLY A 72 2.14 -14.67 4.98
N LEU A 73 2.70 -15.42 4.01
CA LEU A 73 1.98 -16.41 3.19
C LEU A 73 1.17 -17.46 3.99
N HIS A 74 1.53 -17.70 5.25
CA HIS A 74 0.78 -18.61 6.12
C HIS A 74 -0.66 -18.16 6.41
N HIS A 75 -0.95 -16.85 6.31
CA HIS A 75 -2.31 -16.29 6.43
C HIS A 75 -3.11 -16.33 5.11
N HIS A 76 -2.49 -16.82 4.02
CA HIS A 76 -3.12 -16.87 2.71
C HIS A 76 -3.86 -18.21 2.55
N GLY A 77 -5.16 -18.21 2.84
CA GLY A 77 -6.01 -19.41 2.88
C GLY A 77 -6.27 -20.12 1.54
N PHE A 78 -5.49 -19.85 0.48
CA PHE A 78 -5.64 -20.42 -0.86
C PHE A 78 -4.35 -21.06 -1.38
N ASP A 79 -4.47 -22.07 -2.23
CA ASP A 79 -3.33 -22.80 -2.82
C ASP A 79 -2.51 -22.01 -3.86
N ARG A 80 -3.00 -20.83 -4.28
CA ARG A 80 -2.36 -19.99 -5.28
C ARG A 80 -2.35 -18.54 -4.81
N PHE A 81 -1.32 -17.80 -5.22
CA PHE A 81 -1.15 -16.40 -4.84
C PHE A 81 -2.30 -15.51 -5.35
N GLY A 82 -2.87 -15.84 -6.51
CA GLY A 82 -4.05 -15.16 -7.06
C GLY A 82 -3.69 -13.93 -7.91
N LEU A 83 -4.64 -13.53 -8.77
CA LEU A 83 -4.43 -12.41 -9.69
C LEU A 83 -4.52 -11.05 -8.99
N ALA A 84 -5.39 -10.93 -7.98
CA ALA A 84 -5.50 -9.71 -7.20
C ALA A 84 -4.16 -9.36 -6.53
N ASN A 85 -3.55 -10.31 -5.83
CA ASN A 85 -2.24 -10.09 -5.19
C ASN A 85 -1.11 -9.82 -6.20
N ALA A 86 -1.20 -10.35 -7.42
CA ALA A 86 -0.24 -10.03 -8.49
C ALA A 86 -0.35 -8.56 -8.92
N VAL A 87 -1.58 -8.04 -9.04
CA VAL A 87 -1.83 -6.62 -9.33
C VAL A 87 -1.36 -5.74 -8.17
N THR A 88 -1.65 -6.12 -6.93
CA THR A 88 -1.13 -5.42 -5.74
C THR A 88 0.41 -5.43 -5.69
N ALA A 89 1.07 -6.50 -6.14
CA ALA A 89 2.53 -6.56 -6.26
C ALA A 89 3.07 -5.60 -7.33
N VAL A 90 2.39 -5.46 -8.47
CA VAL A 90 2.71 -4.44 -9.48
C VAL A 90 2.53 -3.05 -8.88
N ARG A 91 1.45 -2.82 -8.12
CA ARG A 91 1.19 -1.56 -7.42
C ARG A 91 2.30 -1.23 -6.43
N ALA A 92 2.75 -2.21 -5.64
CA ALA A 92 3.89 -2.06 -4.73
C ALA A 92 5.17 -1.65 -5.47
N ALA A 93 5.41 -2.16 -6.68
CA ALA A 93 6.54 -1.75 -7.50
C ALA A 93 6.43 -0.28 -7.96
N LEU A 94 5.24 0.18 -8.36
CA LEU A 94 5.01 1.59 -8.71
C LEU A 94 5.19 2.51 -7.50
N VAL A 95 4.62 2.13 -6.35
CA VAL A 95 4.75 2.87 -5.09
C VAL A 95 6.21 2.94 -4.65
N SER A 96 6.98 1.85 -4.79
CA SER A 96 8.40 1.85 -4.42
C SER A 96 9.24 2.83 -5.25
N MET A 97 8.93 2.96 -6.55
CA MET A 97 9.54 3.98 -7.40
C MET A 97 9.09 5.40 -7.01
N ALA A 98 7.80 5.59 -6.73
CA ALA A 98 7.29 6.87 -6.23
C ALA A 98 8.01 7.30 -4.95
N CYS A 99 8.19 6.39 -3.99
CA CYS A 99 8.96 6.65 -2.76
C CYS A 99 10.40 7.05 -3.05
N ALA A 100 11.08 6.35 -3.96
CA ALA A 100 12.44 6.72 -4.33
C ALA A 100 12.48 8.12 -4.94
N ILE A 101 11.60 8.45 -5.89
CA ILE A 101 11.53 9.79 -6.48
C ILE A 101 11.35 10.88 -5.40
N VAL A 102 10.52 10.61 -4.39
CA VAL A 102 10.24 11.57 -3.31
C VAL A 102 11.41 11.73 -2.35
N VAL A 103 12.10 10.65 -2.00
CA VAL A 103 13.18 10.67 -0.99
C VAL A 103 14.47 11.31 -1.51
N PHE A 104 14.71 11.31 -2.83
CA PHE A 104 15.91 11.91 -3.43
C PHE A 104 15.60 13.33 -3.96
N PRO A 105 15.98 14.40 -3.23
CA PRO A 105 15.50 15.76 -3.49
C PRO A 105 15.94 16.34 -4.83
N ASP A 106 17.14 15.96 -5.30
CA ASP A 106 17.71 16.38 -6.58
C ASP A 106 16.77 16.03 -7.75
N ALA A 107 16.04 14.92 -7.64
CA ALA A 107 15.07 14.51 -8.64
C ALA A 107 13.77 15.34 -8.58
N LEU A 108 13.35 15.75 -7.39
CA LEU A 108 12.03 16.33 -7.12
C LEU A 108 12.01 17.86 -7.25
N GLN A 109 13.10 18.55 -6.88
CA GLN A 109 13.16 20.01 -6.83
C GLN A 109 13.59 20.65 -8.17
N GLU A 110 14.36 19.95 -9.01
CA GLU A 110 14.96 20.55 -10.21
C GLU A 110 14.15 20.34 -11.51
N ALA A 111 13.19 19.41 -11.53
CA ALA A 111 12.56 18.96 -12.78
C ALA A 111 11.03 18.83 -12.70
N GLN A 112 10.29 19.75 -13.34
CA GLN A 112 8.84 19.61 -13.59
C GLN A 112 8.44 18.24 -14.18
N PRO A 113 9.23 17.62 -15.09
CA PRO A 113 8.94 16.27 -15.58
C PRO A 113 8.82 15.20 -14.49
N THR A 114 9.61 15.31 -13.41
CA THR A 114 9.62 14.32 -12.32
C THR A 114 8.34 14.37 -11.50
N VAL A 115 7.83 15.57 -11.21
CA VAL A 115 6.54 15.74 -10.50
C VAL A 115 5.40 15.15 -11.33
N TRP A 116 5.38 15.39 -12.64
CA TRP A 116 4.39 14.77 -13.53
C TRP A 116 4.54 13.25 -13.59
N ALA A 117 5.76 12.73 -13.65
CA ALA A 117 6.01 11.28 -13.61
C ALA A 117 5.50 10.66 -12.31
N LEU A 118 5.72 11.32 -11.16
CA LEU A 118 5.19 10.91 -9.86
C LEU A 118 3.66 10.86 -9.88
N VAL A 119 3.00 11.93 -10.36
CA VAL A 119 1.54 11.98 -10.49
C VAL A 119 1.03 10.86 -11.39
N VAL A 120 1.65 10.63 -12.55
CA VAL A 120 1.26 9.54 -13.47
C VAL A 120 1.42 8.17 -12.80
N LEU A 121 2.54 7.91 -12.13
CA LEU A 121 2.77 6.65 -11.41
C LEU A 121 1.67 6.41 -10.37
N VAL A 122 1.29 7.44 -9.63
CA VAL A 122 0.27 7.35 -8.58
C VAL A 122 -1.12 7.15 -9.18
N LEU A 123 -1.46 7.84 -10.27
CA LEU A 123 -2.72 7.63 -10.97
C LEU A 123 -2.83 6.22 -11.54
N VAL A 124 -1.74 5.67 -12.08
CA VAL A 124 -1.69 4.27 -12.54
C VAL A 124 -1.87 3.32 -11.35
N ALA A 125 -1.18 3.57 -10.23
CA ALA A 125 -1.33 2.77 -9.02
C ALA A 125 -2.78 2.78 -8.50
N LEU A 126 -3.42 3.94 -8.46
CA LEU A 126 -4.81 4.10 -8.04
C LEU A 126 -5.79 3.41 -9.02
N ALA A 127 -5.52 3.46 -10.32
CA ALA A 127 -6.33 2.73 -11.31
C ALA A 127 -6.22 1.21 -11.12
N LEU A 128 -5.03 0.70 -10.78
CA LEU A 128 -4.81 -0.72 -10.50
C LEU A 128 -5.54 -1.19 -9.22
N ASP A 129 -5.75 -0.32 -8.23
CA ASP A 129 -6.57 -0.61 -7.03
C ASP A 129 -8.07 -0.82 -7.34
N GLY A 130 -8.56 -0.21 -8.41
CA GLY A 130 -9.89 -0.52 -8.92
C GLY A 130 -9.96 -1.94 -9.51
N VAL A 131 -8.87 -2.34 -10.17
CA VAL A 131 -8.77 -3.59 -10.92
C VAL A 131 -8.61 -4.78 -9.99
N ASP A 132 -7.70 -4.75 -9.02
CA ASP A 132 -7.51 -5.88 -8.10
C ASP A 132 -8.75 -6.16 -7.24
N GLY A 133 -9.43 -5.12 -6.74
CA GLY A 133 -10.68 -5.25 -6.01
C GLY A 133 -11.82 -5.81 -6.88
N HIS A 134 -11.84 -5.51 -8.18
CA HIS A 134 -12.77 -6.14 -9.12
C HIS A 134 -12.42 -7.62 -9.33
N LEU A 135 -11.14 -7.94 -9.53
CA LEU A 135 -10.68 -9.33 -9.73
C LEU A 135 -10.90 -10.18 -8.48
N ALA A 136 -10.62 -9.66 -7.28
CA ALA A 136 -10.80 -10.36 -6.02
C ALA A 136 -12.26 -10.81 -5.83
N ARG A 137 -13.22 -9.90 -6.08
CA ARG A 137 -14.66 -10.19 -6.01
C ARG A 137 -15.09 -11.16 -7.12
N ARG A 138 -14.60 -10.96 -8.35
CA ARG A 138 -14.98 -11.77 -9.50
C ARG A 138 -14.50 -13.22 -9.40
N PHE A 139 -13.31 -13.43 -8.84
CA PHE A 139 -12.71 -14.76 -8.69
C PHE A 139 -12.84 -15.33 -7.28
N SER A 140 -13.55 -14.65 -6.38
CA SER A 140 -13.71 -15.03 -4.96
C SER A 140 -12.37 -15.35 -4.28
N GLN A 141 -11.35 -14.52 -4.56
CA GLN A 141 -9.97 -14.66 -4.05
C GLN A 141 -9.69 -13.71 -2.88
N GLU A 142 -10.70 -13.38 -2.08
CA GLU A 142 -10.55 -12.52 -0.91
C GLU A 142 -9.81 -13.27 0.19
N SER A 143 -8.58 -12.85 0.48
CA SER A 143 -7.71 -13.43 1.51
C SER A 143 -7.31 -12.38 2.52
N GLU A 144 -7.08 -12.79 3.77
CA GLU A 144 -6.62 -11.88 4.82
C GLU A 144 -5.22 -11.31 4.50
N LEU A 145 -4.32 -12.13 3.95
CA LEU A 145 -3.03 -11.65 3.45
C LEU A 145 -3.19 -10.60 2.36
N GLY A 146 -4.02 -10.86 1.35
CA GLY A 146 -4.26 -9.91 0.27
C GLY A 146 -4.83 -8.59 0.77
N ALA A 147 -5.81 -8.65 1.68
CA ALA A 147 -6.37 -7.47 2.31
C ALA A 147 -5.34 -6.68 3.13
N ARG A 148 -4.45 -7.34 3.88
CA ARG A 148 -3.36 -6.67 4.61
C ARG A 148 -2.35 -6.06 3.64
N PHE A 149 -1.97 -6.79 2.60
CA PHE A 149 -0.99 -6.35 1.63
C PHE A 149 -1.46 -5.10 0.87
N ASP A 150 -2.68 -5.14 0.35
CA ASP A 150 -3.37 -4.03 -0.31
C ASP A 150 -3.35 -2.76 0.57
N MET A 151 -3.73 -2.94 1.83
CA MET A 151 -3.87 -1.87 2.79
C MET A 151 -2.52 -1.26 3.23
N GLU A 152 -1.44 -2.05 3.30
CA GLU A 152 -0.09 -1.56 3.57
C GLU A 152 0.51 -0.81 2.37
N VAL A 153 0.27 -1.28 1.14
CA VAL A 153 0.72 -0.58 -0.08
C VAL A 153 0.02 0.78 -0.21
N ASP A 154 -1.27 0.85 0.09
CA ASP A 154 -2.04 2.09 0.09
C ASP A 154 -1.56 3.06 1.18
N ALA A 155 -1.31 2.56 2.39
CA ALA A 155 -0.78 3.38 3.48
C ALA A 155 0.61 3.93 3.15
N LEU A 156 1.48 3.11 2.57
CA LEU A 156 2.81 3.54 2.11
C LEU A 156 2.71 4.60 1.02
N LEU A 157 1.77 4.44 0.08
CA LEU A 157 1.52 5.44 -0.96
C LEU A 157 1.05 6.77 -0.36
N ILE A 158 0.10 6.77 0.58
CA ILE A 158 -0.35 7.99 1.25
C ILE A 158 0.81 8.65 1.99
N LEU A 159 1.62 7.89 2.73
CA LEU A 159 2.80 8.41 3.42
C LEU A 159 3.81 9.02 2.44
N CYS A 160 4.07 8.35 1.32
CA CYS A 160 4.92 8.85 0.25
C CYS A 160 4.43 10.21 -0.27
N LEU A 161 3.13 10.33 -0.54
CA LEU A 161 2.56 11.58 -1.05
C LEU A 161 2.55 12.69 0.01
N SER A 162 2.30 12.36 1.27
CA SER A 162 2.43 13.31 2.39
C SER A 162 3.87 13.81 2.53
N ALA A 163 4.87 12.93 2.40
CA ALA A 163 6.28 13.32 2.39
C ALA A 163 6.61 14.22 1.20
N ALA A 164 6.10 13.91 0.01
CA ALA A 164 6.27 14.76 -1.17
C ALA A 164 5.67 16.17 -0.95
N ALA A 165 4.48 16.25 -0.35
CA ALA A 165 3.83 17.53 -0.04
C ALA A 165 4.64 18.38 0.95
N LEU A 166 5.32 17.74 1.91
CA LEU A 166 6.24 18.42 2.83
C LEU A 166 7.50 18.90 2.10
N LEU A 167 8.16 18.02 1.34
CA LEU A 167 9.45 18.32 0.68
C LEU A 167 9.33 19.36 -0.45
N LEU A 168 8.13 19.51 -1.03
CA LEU A 168 7.79 20.52 -2.03
C LEU A 168 7.21 21.81 -1.41
N ASP A 169 7.29 21.98 -0.10
CA ASP A 169 6.75 23.13 0.64
C ASP A 169 5.25 23.41 0.36
N LYS A 170 4.49 22.36 0.03
CA LYS A 170 3.04 22.46 -0.22
C LYS A 170 2.25 22.52 1.07
N ALA A 171 2.75 21.92 2.15
CA ALA A 171 2.15 21.97 3.47
C ALA A 171 3.23 21.82 4.54
N GLY A 172 2.94 22.25 5.77
CA GLY A 172 3.85 22.08 6.89
C GLY A 172 4.00 20.61 7.31
N ALA A 173 4.95 20.33 8.21
CA ALA A 173 5.28 18.97 8.67
C ALA A 173 4.09 18.16 9.22
N TRP A 174 3.02 18.84 9.66
CA TRP A 174 1.78 18.21 10.10
C TRP A 174 1.09 17.37 9.01
N VAL A 175 1.38 17.59 7.72
CA VAL A 175 0.83 16.77 6.61
C VAL A 175 1.26 15.30 6.71
N LEU A 176 2.39 15.02 7.36
CA LEU A 176 2.85 13.65 7.62
C LEU A 176 1.88 12.85 8.51
N LEU A 177 1.07 13.53 9.33
CA LEU A 177 0.04 12.87 10.14
C LEU A 177 -0.96 12.08 9.29
N ILE A 178 -1.20 12.50 8.04
CA ILE A 178 -2.09 11.79 7.11
C ILE A 178 -1.52 10.40 6.81
N GLY A 179 -0.25 10.31 6.42
CA GLY A 179 0.43 9.04 6.14
C GLY A 179 0.72 8.20 7.39
N LEU A 180 0.99 8.86 8.52
CA LEU A 180 1.33 8.19 9.78
C LEU A 180 0.12 7.64 10.54
N MET A 181 -1.10 8.05 10.20
CA MET A 181 -2.33 7.66 10.91
C MET A 181 -2.49 6.14 11.00
N ARG A 182 -2.23 5.43 9.90
CA ARG A 182 -2.23 3.96 9.81
C ARG A 182 -1.30 3.34 10.84
N TYR A 183 -0.03 3.74 10.80
CA TYR A 183 1.01 3.17 11.65
C TYR A 183 0.76 3.52 13.11
N GLY A 184 0.24 4.72 13.39
CA GLY A 184 -0.25 5.12 14.70
C GLY A 184 -1.38 4.23 15.20
N PHE A 185 -2.35 3.90 14.35
CA PHE A 185 -3.44 2.97 14.70
C PHE A 185 -2.94 1.57 15.04
N VAL A 186 -2.00 1.02 14.24
CA VAL A 186 -1.36 -0.27 14.54
C VAL A 186 -0.57 -0.21 15.85
N LEU A 187 0.17 0.88 16.09
CA LEU A 187 0.91 1.07 17.34
C LEU A 187 -0.02 1.22 18.56
N ALA A 188 -1.22 1.79 18.37
CA ALA A 188 -2.21 1.94 19.43
C ALA A 188 -2.81 0.59 19.88
N GLN A 189 -2.71 -0.47 19.07
CA GLN A 189 -3.18 -1.81 19.42
C GLN A 189 -2.32 -2.48 20.52
N TYR A 190 -1.06 -2.05 20.71
CA TYR A 190 -0.21 -2.59 21.77
C TYR A 190 -0.70 -2.23 23.18
N PRO A 191 -0.93 -0.95 23.53
CA PRO A 191 -1.49 -0.58 24.83
C PRO A 191 -3.01 -0.80 24.94
N LEU A 192 -3.75 -0.81 23.81
CA LEU A 192 -5.18 -1.10 23.76
C LEU A 192 -5.47 -2.31 22.85
N PRO A 193 -5.30 -3.56 23.35
CA PRO A 193 -5.59 -4.76 22.58
C PRO A 193 -7.04 -4.84 22.05
N ARG A 194 -7.97 -4.11 22.69
CA ARG A 194 -9.36 -3.95 22.24
C ARG A 194 -9.48 -3.38 20.81
N LEU A 195 -8.46 -2.66 20.32
CA LEU A 195 -8.39 -2.14 18.95
C LEU A 195 -7.88 -3.15 17.92
N ALA A 196 -7.47 -4.35 18.33
CA ALA A 196 -6.96 -5.40 17.43
C ALA A 196 -8.08 -6.27 16.81
N GLY A 197 -9.35 -5.96 17.08
CA GLY A 197 -10.50 -6.68 16.53
C GLY A 197 -10.64 -6.55 15.01
N SER A 198 -11.36 -7.49 14.40
CA SER A 198 -11.62 -7.47 12.95
C SER A 198 -12.64 -6.40 12.59
N LEU A 199 -12.26 -5.46 11.71
CA LEU A 199 -13.17 -4.45 11.19
C LEU A 199 -13.94 -4.98 9.97
N PRO A 200 -15.28 -4.90 9.93
CA PRO A 200 -16.07 -5.34 8.78
C PRO A 200 -15.74 -4.50 7.53
N PRO A 201 -15.83 -5.07 6.32
CA PRO A 201 -15.58 -4.33 5.09
C PRO A 201 -16.45 -3.07 5.04
N SER A 202 -15.84 -1.90 4.80
CA SER A 202 -16.57 -0.62 4.79
C SER A 202 -16.23 0.21 3.56
N LEU A 203 -17.27 0.63 2.82
CA LEU A 203 -17.11 1.51 1.66
C LEU A 203 -16.54 2.87 2.06
N ARG A 204 -16.83 3.34 3.28
CA ARG A 204 -16.25 4.58 3.83
C ARG A 204 -14.73 4.54 3.79
N ARG A 205 -14.10 3.49 4.34
CA ARG A 205 -12.63 3.40 4.39
C ARG A 205 -12.03 3.43 2.99
N LYS A 206 -12.64 2.72 2.04
CA LYS A 206 -12.20 2.73 0.64
C LYS A 206 -12.34 4.12 0.01
N VAL A 207 -13.49 4.78 0.18
CA VAL A 207 -13.71 6.15 -0.35
C VAL A 207 -12.73 7.14 0.27
N VAL A 208 -12.53 7.11 1.58
CA VAL A 208 -11.59 8.00 2.27
C VAL A 208 -10.16 7.77 1.76
N CYS A 209 -9.72 6.52 1.57
CA CYS A 209 -8.41 6.22 0.98
C CYS A 209 -8.24 6.84 -0.41
N VAL A 210 -9.21 6.63 -1.31
CA VAL A 210 -9.19 7.20 -2.66
C VAL A 210 -9.16 8.73 -2.61
N VAL A 211 -9.95 9.34 -1.72
CA VAL A 211 -9.96 10.80 -1.52
C VAL A 211 -8.60 11.29 -1.00
N GLN A 212 -7.95 10.58 -0.06
CA GLN A 212 -6.61 10.96 0.42
C GLN A 212 -5.60 10.98 -0.74
N VAL A 213 -5.54 9.89 -1.51
CA VAL A 213 -4.61 9.78 -2.64
C VAL A 213 -4.89 10.88 -3.67
N ALA A 214 -6.16 11.11 -4.03
CA ALA A 214 -6.56 12.13 -4.99
C ALA A 214 -6.22 13.56 -4.53
N VAL A 215 -6.52 13.89 -3.27
CA VAL A 215 -6.22 15.22 -2.70
C VAL A 215 -4.72 15.44 -2.61
N LEU A 216 -3.96 14.45 -2.14
CA LEU A 216 -2.50 14.57 -2.06
C LEU A 216 -1.89 14.71 -3.47
N CYS A 217 -2.34 13.93 -4.46
CA CYS A 217 -1.92 14.11 -5.86
C CYS A 217 -2.21 15.52 -6.38
N LEU A 218 -3.41 16.04 -6.12
CA LEU A 218 -3.82 17.38 -6.52
C LEU A 218 -2.89 18.44 -5.91
N ILE A 219 -2.52 18.28 -4.64
CA ILE A 219 -1.61 19.20 -3.92
C ILE A 219 -0.23 19.22 -4.56
N LEU A 220 0.27 18.10 -5.10
CA LEU A 220 1.58 18.04 -5.75
C LEU A 220 1.63 18.81 -7.08
N LEU A 221 0.48 19.13 -7.69
CA LEU A 221 0.46 19.86 -8.96
C LEU A 221 1.11 21.25 -8.82
N PRO A 222 1.88 21.71 -9.82
CA PRO A 222 2.61 22.97 -9.76
C PRO A 222 1.70 24.20 -9.55
N GLY A 223 0.44 24.14 -10.01
CA GLY A 223 -0.53 25.23 -9.84
C GLY A 223 -1.17 25.34 -8.46
N ILE A 224 -0.97 24.36 -7.57
CA ILE A 224 -1.56 24.35 -6.23
C ILE A 224 -0.48 24.68 -5.21
N ALA A 225 -0.64 25.80 -4.50
CA ALA A 225 0.35 26.30 -3.53
C ALA A 225 -0.35 26.77 -2.24
N PRO A 226 0.41 27.00 -1.15
CA PRO A 226 -0.16 27.59 0.06
C PRO A 226 -0.79 28.95 -0.25
N PRO A 227 -1.96 29.29 0.33
CA PRO A 227 -2.64 28.56 1.41
C PRO A 227 -3.59 27.44 0.95
N VAL A 228 -3.87 27.32 -0.35
CA VAL A 228 -4.87 26.37 -0.88
C VAL A 228 -4.47 24.92 -0.63
N SER A 229 -3.20 24.56 -0.91
CA SER A 229 -2.66 23.23 -0.62
C SER A 229 -2.78 22.86 0.87
N SER A 230 -2.50 23.81 1.76
CA SER A 230 -2.63 23.63 3.21
C SER A 230 -4.07 23.38 3.63
N TRP A 231 -5.04 24.12 3.07
CA TRP A 231 -6.47 23.87 3.35
C TRP A 231 -6.93 22.50 2.86
N LEU A 232 -6.50 22.09 1.65
CA LEU A 232 -6.80 20.77 1.12
C LEU A 232 -6.23 19.66 1.98
N ALA A 233 -4.96 19.77 2.41
CA ALA A 233 -4.33 18.81 3.31
C ALA A 233 -5.03 18.78 4.68
N ALA A 234 -5.48 19.92 5.19
CA ALA A 234 -6.17 19.99 6.49
C ALA A 234 -7.54 19.30 6.41
N LEU A 235 -8.28 19.54 5.34
CA LEU A 235 -9.56 18.86 5.09
C LEU A 235 -9.37 17.35 4.92
N ALA A 236 -8.33 16.94 4.20
CA ALA A 236 -7.97 15.54 4.04
C ALA A 236 -7.65 14.88 5.39
N LEU A 237 -6.83 15.54 6.22
CA LEU A 237 -6.50 15.07 7.57
C LEU A 237 -7.74 14.97 8.48
N LEU A 238 -8.64 15.96 8.44
CA LEU A 238 -9.89 15.94 9.19
C LEU A 238 -10.78 14.77 8.77
N LEU A 239 -10.95 14.54 7.47
CA LEU A 239 -11.74 13.43 6.93
C LEU A 239 -11.15 12.07 7.34
N LEU A 240 -9.82 11.94 7.29
CA LEU A 240 -9.13 10.72 7.71
C LEU A 240 -9.32 10.47 9.20
N SER A 241 -9.13 11.52 10.01
CA SER A 241 -9.30 11.46 11.47
C SER A 241 -10.72 11.06 11.85
N TYR A 242 -11.74 11.59 11.16
CA TYR A 242 -13.13 11.18 11.33
C TYR A 242 -13.35 9.69 11.03
N SER A 243 -12.79 9.18 9.92
CA SER A 243 -12.93 7.76 9.58
C SER A 243 -12.31 6.86 10.65
N PHE A 244 -11.08 7.16 11.08
CA PHE A 244 -10.38 6.39 12.11
C PHE A 244 -11.06 6.50 13.47
N ALA A 245 -11.59 7.66 13.84
CA ALA A 245 -12.32 7.83 15.09
C ALA A 245 -13.54 6.90 15.16
N ILE A 246 -14.29 6.76 14.08
CA ILE A 246 -15.41 5.81 14.05
C ILE A 246 -14.94 4.36 14.08
N ASP A 247 -13.85 4.02 13.38
CA ASP A 247 -13.27 2.67 13.44
C ASP A 247 -12.85 2.31 14.89
N CYS A 248 -12.21 3.25 15.60
CA CYS A 248 -11.87 3.09 17.02
C CYS A 248 -13.11 2.92 17.90
N LEU A 249 -14.13 3.79 17.75
CA LEU A 249 -15.36 3.72 18.54
C LEU A 249 -16.11 2.40 18.32
N TYR A 250 -16.16 1.92 17.08
CA TYR A 250 -16.77 0.63 16.76
C TYR A 250 -16.07 -0.52 17.49
N LEU A 251 -14.74 -0.58 17.43
CA LEU A 251 -13.96 -1.63 18.09
C LEU A 251 -14.09 -1.58 19.62
N LEU A 252 -14.09 -0.37 20.20
CA LEU A 252 -14.28 -0.18 21.63
C LEU A 252 -15.69 -0.59 22.08
N SER A 253 -16.73 -0.30 21.27
CA SER A 253 -18.11 -0.69 21.59
C SER A 253 -18.38 -2.20 21.51
N GLN A 254 -17.63 -2.93 20.68
CA GLN A 254 -17.74 -4.39 20.64
C GLN A 254 -17.05 -5.05 21.82
N ALA A 255 -15.92 -4.51 22.26
CA ALA A 255 -15.23 -5.02 23.43
C ALA A 255 -16.08 -4.91 24.72
N GLU A 256 -16.97 -3.91 24.81
CA GLU A 256 -17.92 -3.77 25.93
C GLU A 256 -19.09 -4.76 25.86
N ALA A 257 -19.40 -5.33 24.69
CA ALA A 257 -20.49 -6.30 24.53
C ALA A 257 -20.06 -7.75 24.82
N ASP A 258 -18.75 -8.01 24.79
CA ASP A 258 -18.14 -9.32 25.08
C ASP A 258 -17.69 -9.47 26.56
N GLU A 259 -17.77 -8.41 27.37
CA GLU A 259 -17.53 -8.38 28.83
C GLU A 259 -18.83 -8.54 29.63
#